data_AF-R9LZH9-F1
#
_entry.id   AF-R9LZH9-F1
#
_cell.length_a   1.000
_cell.length_b   1.000
_cell.length_c   1.000
_cell.angle_alpha   90.00
_cell.angle_beta   90.00
_cell.angle_gamma   90.00
#
_symmetry.space_group_name_H-M   'P 1'
#
loop_
_entity.id
_entity.type
_entity.pdbx_description
1 polymer ?
#
loop_
_entity_poly.entity_id
_entity_poly.type
_entity_poly.pdbx_seq_one_letter_code
_entity_poly.pdbx_strand_id
1 'polypeptide(L)'
;MKKLLSTLLACLVVAGSLSACKRTTPEPEPSSSAPEEPPVVSSIYQDGAYSVKYSVPAGDSTLDYLTISVLDDEITVQDYGFEPYENPDASEPADESEAAVQPEPSSSSEPEGEDTETVDYAAEIKSAYRAADGDLDTIEPVEGAEEHSYRFVRMMRTALESAKEGNTSTVTIGTRFLDGNYEGRMESANRDGWQEFVTLTVEGGEITEIIYNASGEEDSSKLITEDSELNAQADGPADYYPAIAQGCLDNGGDFSKMTAPTNGGAATKTFGKLMRALTAQMTSGGERKIAVSRLADGLYTARFADFDENGWKEYVVLKIKNGKVTVDEFDAISEKDDAARRSADTALSDRMREATGLSYSDAVSALVNNWEKAENDVTQVDNVAGATVSSNSFKLLVGQLLATAAVEGNAEVPIEVERLPEDAEE
;
A
#
# COMPACT_ATOMS: atom_id res chain seq x y z
N MET A 1 -0.13 -36.66 -15.74
CA MET A 1 -1.00 -36.82 -16.95
C MET A 1 -2.42 -36.37 -16.64
N LYS A 2 -2.78 -35.14 -16.99
CA LYS A 2 -4.12 -34.69 -17.42
C LYS A 2 -3.97 -33.23 -17.88
N LYS A 3 -4.65 -32.93 -18.97
CA LYS A 3 -4.29 -31.94 -20.00
C LYS A 3 -4.72 -30.51 -19.61
N LEU A 4 -3.82 -29.55 -19.76
CA LEU A 4 -4.16 -28.14 -19.97
C LEU A 4 -4.66 -27.96 -21.41
N LEU A 5 -5.85 -27.38 -21.55
CA LEU A 5 -6.48 -27.06 -22.82
C LEU A 5 -6.17 -25.59 -23.14
N SER A 6 -5.24 -25.38 -24.07
CA SER A 6 -4.86 -24.06 -24.60
C SER A 6 -5.82 -23.66 -25.72
N THR A 7 -6.51 -22.54 -25.55
CA THR A 7 -7.35 -21.90 -26.56
C THR A 7 -6.47 -21.13 -27.56
N LEU A 8 -6.64 -21.42 -28.85
CA LEU A 8 -5.86 -20.85 -29.95
C LEU A 8 -6.75 -19.87 -30.72
N LEU A 9 -6.38 -18.59 -30.73
CA LEU A 9 -7.07 -17.51 -31.44
C LEU A 9 -6.57 -17.43 -32.89
N ALA A 10 -7.49 -17.54 -33.85
CA ALA A 10 -7.20 -17.54 -35.28
C ALA A 10 -7.02 -16.11 -35.83
N CYS A 11 -5.84 -15.82 -36.40
CA CYS A 11 -5.60 -14.63 -37.21
C CYS A 11 -6.04 -14.86 -38.67
N LEU A 12 -6.89 -13.99 -39.18
CA LEU A 12 -7.41 -14.01 -40.55
C LEU A 12 -6.60 -13.02 -41.40
N VAL A 13 -5.76 -13.54 -42.29
CA VAL A 13 -5.00 -12.77 -43.28
C VAL A 13 -5.84 -12.66 -44.55
N VAL A 14 -6.17 -11.44 -44.97
CA VAL A 14 -6.77 -11.17 -46.29
C VAL A 14 -5.71 -10.61 -47.22
N ALA A 15 -5.36 -11.40 -48.23
CA ALA A 15 -4.51 -11.01 -49.35
C ALA A 15 -5.34 -10.30 -50.43
N GLY A 16 -5.07 -9.02 -50.67
CA GLY A 16 -5.61 -8.25 -51.79
C GLY A 16 -4.62 -8.23 -52.96
N SER A 17 -5.06 -8.73 -54.11
CA SER A 17 -4.29 -8.83 -55.35
C SER A 17 -4.33 -7.53 -56.16
N LEU A 18 -3.17 -7.18 -56.74
CA LEU A 18 -3.01 -6.09 -57.70
C LEU A 18 -3.65 -6.47 -59.05
N SER A 19 -4.45 -5.57 -59.63
CA SER A 19 -4.78 -5.60 -61.06
C SER A 19 -4.77 -4.18 -61.62
N ALA A 20 -3.96 -4.02 -62.67
CA ALA A 20 -3.67 -2.77 -63.34
C ALA A 20 -4.58 -2.54 -64.56
N CYS A 21 -4.87 -1.24 -64.78
CA CYS A 21 -5.20 -0.57 -66.03
C CYS A 21 -6.56 -0.84 -66.72
N LYS A 22 -7.39 0.22 -66.78
CA LYS A 22 -7.48 1.07 -67.99
C LYS A 22 -8.05 2.46 -67.70
N ARG A 23 -7.35 3.45 -68.27
CA ARG A 23 -7.57 4.89 -68.22
C ARG A 23 -8.83 5.32 -68.99
N THR A 24 -9.56 6.27 -68.42
CA THR A 24 -10.12 7.39 -69.19
C THR A 24 -9.98 8.64 -68.33
N THR A 25 -9.15 9.57 -68.79
CA THR A 25 -8.79 10.81 -68.11
C THR A 25 -9.81 11.90 -68.46
N PRO A 26 -10.44 12.57 -67.49
CA PRO A 26 -10.87 13.94 -67.63
C PRO A 26 -9.79 14.89 -67.06
N GLU A 27 -9.75 16.08 -67.65
CA GLU A 27 -8.88 17.24 -67.43
C GLU A 27 -8.70 17.62 -65.94
N PRO A 28 -7.51 18.12 -65.51
CA PRO A 28 -7.25 18.41 -64.11
C PRO A 28 -7.88 19.75 -63.71
N GLU A 29 -8.77 19.74 -62.72
CA GLU A 29 -9.11 20.96 -61.97
C GLU A 29 -7.93 21.35 -61.07
N PRO A 30 -7.69 22.66 -60.85
CA PRO A 30 -6.58 23.13 -60.03
C PRO A 30 -6.73 22.61 -58.59
N SER A 31 -5.76 21.82 -58.17
CA SER A 31 -5.61 21.33 -56.79
C SER A 31 -5.43 22.52 -55.84
N SER A 32 -6.48 22.82 -55.08
CA SER A 32 -6.38 23.60 -53.86
C SER A 32 -5.91 22.67 -52.74
N SER A 33 -4.60 22.49 -52.62
CA SER A 33 -4.00 21.86 -51.45
C SER A 33 -4.03 22.84 -50.28
N ALA A 34 -5.15 22.86 -49.54
CA ALA A 34 -5.12 23.31 -48.15
C ALA A 34 -4.27 22.29 -47.36
N PRO A 35 -3.40 22.72 -46.42
CA PRO A 35 -2.72 21.80 -45.53
C PRO A 35 -3.77 20.99 -44.77
N GLU A 36 -3.62 19.66 -44.70
CA GLU A 36 -4.40 18.86 -43.75
C GLU A 36 -4.09 19.39 -42.35
N GLU A 37 -5.11 19.92 -41.66
CA GLU A 37 -5.00 20.32 -40.26
C GLU A 37 -4.54 19.10 -39.45
N PRO A 38 -3.57 19.27 -38.52
CA PRO A 38 -3.14 18.19 -37.66
C PRO A 38 -4.35 17.64 -36.88
N PRO A 39 -4.36 16.34 -36.55
CA PRO A 39 -5.48 15.76 -35.80
C PRO A 39 -5.66 16.55 -34.50
N VAL A 40 -6.87 17.07 -34.29
CA VAL A 40 -7.25 17.75 -33.06
C VAL A 40 -7.17 16.71 -31.94
N VAL A 41 -6.12 16.79 -31.12
CA VAL A 41 -6.03 16.00 -29.89
C VAL A 41 -7.09 16.60 -28.97
N SER A 42 -8.14 15.83 -28.67
CA SER A 42 -9.18 16.27 -27.74
C SER A 42 -8.56 16.36 -26.36
N SER A 43 -8.50 17.56 -25.77
CA SER A 43 -8.01 17.72 -24.41
C SER A 43 -8.96 17.04 -23.43
N ILE A 44 -8.40 16.45 -22.38
CA ILE A 44 -9.17 15.79 -21.31
C ILE A 44 -9.66 16.84 -20.31
N TYR A 45 -8.81 17.81 -20.03
CA TYR A 45 -9.03 18.89 -19.08
C TYR A 45 -9.10 20.24 -19.81
N GLN A 46 -9.80 21.18 -19.20
CA GLN A 46 -9.75 22.57 -19.61
C GLN A 46 -8.53 23.25 -18.98
N ASP A 47 -7.90 24.15 -19.73
CA ASP A 47 -6.80 24.96 -19.20
C ASP A 47 -7.31 25.91 -18.11
N GLY A 48 -6.54 26.04 -17.02
CA GLY A 48 -6.92 26.91 -15.92
C GLY A 48 -6.19 26.63 -14.62
N ALA A 49 -6.55 27.39 -13.60
CA ALA A 49 -6.14 27.14 -12.22
C ALA A 49 -7.34 26.63 -11.42
N TYR A 50 -7.13 25.54 -10.69
CA TYR A 50 -8.18 24.84 -9.95
C TYR A 50 -7.75 24.69 -8.50
N SER A 51 -8.53 25.26 -7.59
CA SER A 51 -8.21 25.30 -6.16
C SER A 51 -9.21 24.47 -5.36
N VAL A 52 -8.69 23.69 -4.43
CA VAL A 52 -9.46 22.89 -3.47
C VAL A 52 -8.95 23.17 -2.07
N LYS A 53 -9.84 23.20 -1.10
CA LYS A 53 -9.49 23.27 0.32
C LYS A 53 -10.40 22.37 1.13
N TYR A 54 -9.91 21.86 2.25
CA TYR A 54 -10.78 21.27 3.27
C TYR A 54 -11.51 22.37 4.05
N SER A 55 -12.69 22.09 4.58
CA SER A 55 -13.18 22.80 5.76
C SER A 55 -12.59 22.15 6.99
N VAL A 56 -12.35 22.90 8.06
CA VAL A 56 -11.87 22.33 9.33
C VAL A 56 -13.06 21.75 10.10
N PRO A 57 -13.17 20.41 10.25
CA PRO A 57 -14.21 19.81 11.08
C PRO A 57 -13.92 20.09 12.56
N ALA A 58 -14.94 20.02 13.41
CA ALA A 58 -14.75 20.11 14.86
C ALA A 58 -13.81 18.99 15.34
N GLY A 59 -12.62 19.35 15.85
CA GLY A 59 -11.61 18.40 16.34
C GLY A 59 -10.41 18.19 15.40
N ASP A 60 -10.41 18.78 14.20
CA ASP A 60 -9.22 18.93 13.37
C ASP A 60 -8.59 20.30 13.64
N SER A 61 -7.26 20.34 13.69
CA SER A 61 -6.48 21.56 13.93
C SER A 61 -5.79 22.07 12.66
N THR A 62 -6.06 21.49 11.50
CA THR A 62 -5.33 21.80 10.25
C THR A 62 -6.28 22.06 9.08
N LEU A 63 -5.89 23.02 8.23
CA LEU A 63 -6.56 23.35 6.99
C LEU A 63 -5.68 22.98 5.79
N ASP A 64 -5.98 21.87 5.12
CA ASP A 64 -5.32 21.50 3.86
C ASP A 64 -5.84 22.36 2.69
N TYR A 65 -4.92 22.87 1.86
CA TYR A 65 -5.22 23.60 0.62
C TYR A 65 -4.35 23.09 -0.54
N LEU A 66 -4.90 23.13 -1.75
CA LEU A 66 -4.25 22.73 -2.99
C LEU A 66 -4.67 23.68 -4.11
N THR A 67 -3.72 24.08 -4.95
CA THR A 67 -3.98 24.68 -6.26
C THR A 67 -3.15 23.98 -7.32
N ILE A 68 -3.82 23.50 -8.37
CA ILE A 68 -3.18 22.98 -9.58
C ILE A 68 -3.38 23.94 -10.75
N SER A 69 -2.44 23.96 -11.67
CA SER A 69 -2.64 24.52 -13.01
C SER A 69 -2.68 23.39 -14.04
N VAL A 70 -3.60 23.50 -14.99
CA VAL A 70 -3.67 22.65 -16.17
C VAL A 70 -3.38 23.52 -17.39
N LEU A 71 -2.46 23.05 -18.24
CA LEU A 71 -2.17 23.65 -19.54
C LEU A 71 -1.89 22.53 -20.54
N ASP A 72 -2.67 22.42 -21.61
CA ASP A 72 -2.51 21.38 -22.63
C ASP A 72 -2.49 19.96 -22.00
N ASP A 73 -3.39 19.71 -21.05
CA ASP A 73 -3.47 18.49 -20.21
C ASP A 73 -2.27 18.25 -19.27
N GLU A 74 -1.27 19.12 -19.24
CA GLU A 74 -0.16 19.06 -18.28
C GLU A 74 -0.60 19.62 -16.92
N ILE A 75 -0.52 18.79 -15.88
CA ILE A 75 -0.91 19.14 -14.52
C ILE A 75 0.32 19.54 -13.72
N THR A 76 0.29 20.74 -13.12
CA THR A 76 1.32 21.20 -12.19
C THR A 76 0.71 21.59 -10.86
N VAL A 77 1.24 21.06 -9.75
CA VAL A 77 0.91 21.52 -8.40
C VAL A 77 1.59 22.86 -8.15
N GLN A 78 0.81 23.95 -8.17
CA GLN A 78 1.30 25.30 -7.94
C GLN A 78 1.50 25.57 -6.44
N ASP A 79 0.55 25.08 -5.64
CA ASP A 79 0.55 25.29 -4.20
C ASP A 79 -0.10 24.10 -3.49
N TYR A 80 0.52 23.67 -2.40
CA TYR A 80 0.01 22.63 -1.51
C TYR A 80 0.64 22.81 -0.14
N GLY A 81 -0.20 22.81 0.89
CA GLY A 81 0.21 22.90 2.27
C GLY A 81 -0.96 22.65 3.21
N PHE A 82 -0.65 22.64 4.50
CA PHE A 82 -1.62 22.61 5.57
C PHE A 82 -1.14 23.53 6.68
N GLU A 83 -2.06 24.35 7.19
CA GLU A 83 -1.76 25.35 8.22
C GLU A 83 -2.56 25.06 9.49
N PRO A 84 -2.02 25.36 10.69
CA PRO A 84 -2.80 25.33 11.92
C PRO A 84 -4.05 26.20 11.77
N TYR A 85 -5.21 25.65 12.12
CA TYR A 85 -6.46 26.37 12.09
C TYR A 85 -6.70 27.08 13.41
N GLU A 86 -6.55 28.40 13.40
CA GLU A 86 -7.02 29.25 14.49
C GLU A 86 -8.52 29.49 14.32
N ASN A 87 -9.34 28.97 15.25
CA ASN A 87 -10.78 29.21 15.23
C ASN A 87 -11.07 30.68 15.59
N PRO A 88 -11.55 31.51 14.65
CA PRO A 88 -11.80 32.93 14.92
C PRO A 88 -13.01 33.17 15.85
N ASP A 89 -13.83 32.14 16.10
CA ASP A 89 -15.05 32.19 16.92
C ASP A 89 -14.87 31.53 18.30
N ALA A 90 -13.67 31.04 18.61
CA ALA A 90 -13.32 30.58 19.95
C ALA A 90 -13.07 31.81 20.85
N SER A 91 -14.16 32.46 21.30
CA SER A 91 -14.06 33.40 22.41
C SER A 91 -13.51 32.65 23.63
N GLU A 92 -12.37 33.08 24.16
CA GLU A 92 -11.85 32.61 25.44
C GLU A 92 -12.98 32.64 26.49
N PRO A 93 -13.18 31.57 27.27
CA PRO A 93 -14.10 31.66 28.40
C PRO A 93 -13.55 32.72 29.35
N ALA A 94 -14.32 33.81 29.52
CA ALA A 94 -14.07 34.80 30.56
C ALA A 94 -14.21 34.10 31.92
N ASP A 95 -13.08 33.75 32.52
CA ASP A 95 -13.01 33.21 33.87
C ASP A 95 -13.20 34.37 34.88
N GLU A 96 -14.45 34.68 35.18
CA GLU A 96 -14.84 35.41 36.38
C GLU A 96 -15.24 34.41 37.48
N SER A 97 -14.27 33.78 38.17
CA SER A 97 -14.24 33.68 39.64
C SER A 97 -13.13 32.73 40.14
N GLU A 98 -12.10 33.25 40.78
CA GLU A 98 -11.85 33.09 42.23
C GLU A 98 -10.40 33.49 42.60
N ALA A 99 -10.28 33.95 43.84
CA ALA A 99 -9.16 34.66 44.39
C ALA A 99 -7.83 33.88 44.46
N ALA A 100 -6.77 34.57 44.01
CA ALA A 100 -5.47 34.70 44.66
C ALA A 100 -4.87 33.47 45.38
N VAL A 101 -3.99 32.75 44.66
CA VAL A 101 -2.72 32.28 45.22
C VAL A 101 -1.66 32.42 44.13
N GLN A 102 -0.64 33.25 44.36
CA GLN A 102 0.56 33.26 43.53
C GLN A 102 1.46 32.07 43.89
N PRO A 103 2.09 31.41 42.92
CA PRO A 103 3.39 30.80 43.11
C PRO A 103 4.49 31.60 42.39
N GLU A 104 5.56 31.82 43.16
CA GLU A 104 6.86 32.41 42.82
C GLU A 104 7.57 31.75 41.61
N PRO A 105 8.52 32.44 40.96
CA PRO A 105 9.09 32.04 39.68
C PRO A 105 10.11 30.91 39.87
N SER A 106 9.90 29.79 39.17
CA SER A 106 10.85 28.67 39.18
C SER A 106 11.25 28.31 37.75
N SER A 107 12.41 28.86 37.38
CA SER A 107 13.42 28.33 36.45
C SER A 107 12.91 27.61 35.18
N SER A 108 13.03 28.33 34.06
CA SER A 108 13.23 27.73 32.75
C SER A 108 14.41 26.76 32.80
N SER A 109 14.16 25.51 32.45
CA SER A 109 15.17 24.65 31.86
C SER A 109 14.59 24.19 30.54
N GLU A 110 14.91 24.94 29.49
CA GLU A 110 14.92 24.45 28.12
C GLU A 110 15.78 23.17 28.10
N PRO A 111 15.27 22.02 27.63
CA PRO A 111 16.16 20.97 27.20
C PRO A 111 16.82 21.44 25.91
N GLU A 112 18.15 21.48 25.93
CA GLU A 112 18.98 21.84 24.78
C GLU A 112 18.61 20.99 23.56
N GLY A 113 18.55 21.68 22.41
CA GLY A 113 18.11 21.15 21.13
C GLY A 113 18.88 19.92 20.68
N GLU A 114 18.14 18.84 20.51
CA GLU A 114 18.37 17.92 19.41
C GLU A 114 17.93 18.68 18.14
N ASP A 115 18.84 18.90 17.19
CA ASP A 115 18.53 19.40 15.85
C ASP A 115 17.59 18.40 15.17
N THR A 116 16.31 18.43 15.55
CA THR A 116 15.24 17.76 14.82
C THR A 116 14.96 18.65 13.63
N GLU A 117 15.47 18.28 12.45
CA GLU A 117 14.99 18.86 11.21
C GLU A 117 13.46 18.77 11.22
N THR A 118 12.80 19.91 11.23
CA THR A 118 11.35 19.97 11.09
C THR A 118 11.00 19.39 9.72
N VAL A 119 10.40 18.20 9.69
CA VAL A 119 10.02 17.54 8.45
C VAL A 119 8.97 18.39 7.73
N ASP A 120 9.29 18.87 6.53
CA ASP A 120 8.33 19.52 5.65
C ASP A 120 7.51 18.44 4.92
N TYR A 121 6.50 17.92 5.62
CA TYR A 121 5.60 16.90 5.08
C TYR A 121 4.89 17.34 3.78
N ALA A 122 4.63 18.64 3.59
CA ALA A 122 4.02 19.11 2.34
C ALA A 122 4.98 18.95 1.16
N ALA A 123 6.28 19.19 1.36
CA ALA A 123 7.31 18.90 0.37
C ALA A 123 7.46 17.39 0.10
N GLU A 124 7.45 16.56 1.14
CA GLU A 124 7.51 15.09 1.02
C GLU A 124 6.32 14.52 0.24
N ILE A 125 5.10 14.99 0.51
CA ILE A 125 3.89 14.56 -0.22
C ILE A 125 3.96 14.96 -1.70
N LYS A 126 4.45 16.18 -2.01
CA LYS A 126 4.72 16.58 -3.40
C LYS A 126 5.80 15.72 -4.05
N SER A 127 6.79 15.27 -3.28
CA SER A 127 7.83 14.34 -3.77
C SER A 127 7.23 12.98 -4.11
N ALA A 128 6.38 12.43 -3.22
CA ALA A 128 5.65 11.18 -3.44
C ALA A 128 4.75 11.25 -4.69
N TYR A 129 4.04 12.37 -4.89
CA TYR A 129 3.25 12.60 -6.11
C TYR A 129 4.10 12.54 -7.39
N ARG A 130 5.30 13.14 -7.37
CA ARG A 130 6.23 13.10 -8.51
C ARG A 130 6.82 11.71 -8.73
N ALA A 131 7.14 10.99 -7.65
CA ALA A 131 7.65 9.63 -7.72
C ALA A 131 6.62 8.64 -8.30
N ALA A 132 5.34 8.95 -8.13
CA ALA A 132 4.22 8.25 -8.74
C ALA A 132 3.92 8.67 -10.20
N ASP A 133 4.75 9.53 -10.82
CA ASP A 133 4.52 10.09 -12.16
C ASP A 133 3.13 10.73 -12.34
N GLY A 134 2.59 11.27 -11.26
CA GLY A 134 1.25 11.86 -11.23
C GLY A 134 0.08 10.88 -11.11
N ASP A 135 0.34 9.57 -11.06
CA ASP A 135 -0.67 8.53 -10.85
C ASP A 135 -1.12 8.51 -9.38
N LEU A 136 -2.31 9.05 -9.15
CA LEU A 136 -2.90 9.21 -7.83
C LEU A 136 -3.15 7.88 -7.09
N ASP A 137 -3.23 6.76 -7.80
CA ASP A 137 -3.50 5.45 -7.21
C ASP A 137 -2.22 4.75 -6.74
N THR A 138 -1.04 5.26 -7.11
CA THR A 138 0.28 4.67 -6.77
C THR A 138 1.08 5.50 -5.76
N ILE A 139 0.56 6.64 -5.32
CA ILE A 139 1.22 7.50 -4.33
C ILE A 139 1.34 6.75 -3.01
N GLU A 140 2.58 6.47 -2.60
CA GLU A 140 2.87 5.95 -1.27
C GLU A 140 2.65 7.06 -0.22
N PRO A 141 1.82 6.85 0.81
CA PRO A 141 1.57 7.87 1.83
C PRO A 141 2.82 8.13 2.66
N VAL A 142 3.05 9.40 2.98
CA VAL A 142 4.19 9.85 3.79
C VAL A 142 3.97 9.45 5.25
N GLU A 143 4.96 8.78 5.83
CA GLU A 143 4.92 8.32 7.22
C GLU A 143 4.86 9.51 8.19
N GLY A 144 3.91 9.49 9.13
CA GLY A 144 3.65 10.59 10.05
C GLY A 144 2.74 11.70 9.48
N ALA A 145 2.39 11.64 8.20
CA ALA A 145 1.45 12.55 7.53
C ALA A 145 0.51 11.79 6.57
N GLU A 146 0.12 10.57 6.95
CA GLU A 146 -0.68 9.69 6.09
C GLU A 146 -2.05 10.30 5.78
N GLU A 147 -2.71 10.89 6.78
CA GLU A 147 -4.00 11.55 6.58
C GLU A 147 -3.87 12.71 5.57
N HIS A 148 -2.86 13.56 5.70
CA HIS A 148 -2.58 14.64 4.73
C HIS A 148 -2.24 14.09 3.34
N SER A 149 -1.54 12.96 3.25
CA SER A 149 -1.26 12.28 1.99
C SER A 149 -2.56 11.82 1.30
N TYR A 150 -3.49 11.21 2.04
CA TYR A 150 -4.78 10.80 1.50
C TYR A 150 -5.65 12.01 1.13
N ARG A 151 -5.64 13.08 1.95
CA ARG A 151 -6.34 14.33 1.64
C ARG A 151 -5.81 14.98 0.37
N PHE A 152 -4.49 15.02 0.19
CA PHE A 152 -3.86 15.49 -1.05
C PHE A 152 -4.41 14.75 -2.27
N VAL A 153 -4.48 13.40 -2.21
CA VAL A 153 -5.07 12.59 -3.29
C VAL A 153 -6.53 12.98 -3.56
N ARG A 154 -7.35 13.14 -2.51
CA ARG A 154 -8.76 13.55 -2.66
C ARG A 154 -8.90 14.94 -3.26
N MET A 155 -8.02 15.87 -2.89
CA MET A 155 -8.00 17.22 -3.44
C MET A 155 -7.56 17.23 -4.90
N MET A 156 -6.55 16.45 -5.26
CA MET A 156 -6.14 16.26 -6.66
C MET A 156 -7.30 15.72 -7.49
N ARG A 157 -7.97 14.64 -7.05
CA ARG A 157 -9.16 14.10 -7.74
C ARG A 157 -10.26 15.14 -7.91
N THR A 158 -10.52 15.93 -6.86
CA THR A 158 -11.54 17.01 -6.88
C THR A 158 -11.16 18.14 -7.85
N ALA A 159 -9.90 18.55 -7.86
CA ALA A 159 -9.39 19.60 -8.75
C ALA A 159 -9.43 19.15 -10.21
N LEU A 160 -9.07 17.90 -10.49
CA LEU A 160 -9.12 17.32 -11.83
C LEU A 160 -10.55 17.16 -12.34
N GLU A 161 -11.52 16.83 -11.48
CA GLU A 161 -12.93 16.83 -11.89
C GLU A 161 -13.41 18.26 -12.24
N SER A 162 -13.02 19.24 -11.44
CA SER A 162 -13.29 20.66 -11.74
C SER A 162 -12.64 21.10 -13.06
N ALA A 163 -11.45 20.57 -13.37
CA ALA A 163 -10.75 20.83 -14.63
C ALA A 163 -11.45 20.23 -15.85
N LYS A 164 -12.04 19.03 -15.74
CA LYS A 164 -12.88 18.46 -16.82
C LYS A 164 -14.08 19.37 -17.12
N GLU A 165 -14.67 19.96 -16.08
CA GLU A 165 -15.84 20.84 -16.19
C GLU A 165 -15.48 22.30 -16.54
N GLY A 166 -14.18 22.68 -16.46
CA GLY A 166 -13.75 24.06 -16.60
C GLY A 166 -14.18 24.97 -15.44
N ASN A 167 -14.52 24.40 -14.28
CA ASN A 167 -14.96 25.16 -13.11
C ASN A 167 -13.77 25.64 -12.27
N THR A 168 -13.39 26.91 -12.44
CA THR A 168 -12.27 27.51 -11.70
C THR A 168 -12.66 28.05 -10.32
N SER A 169 -13.89 27.82 -9.85
CA SER A 169 -14.30 28.22 -8.51
C SER A 169 -13.65 27.33 -7.47
N THR A 170 -13.21 27.89 -6.34
CA THR A 170 -12.62 27.09 -5.26
C THR A 170 -13.64 26.10 -4.71
N VAL A 171 -13.29 24.80 -4.73
CA VAL A 171 -14.11 23.75 -4.12
C VAL A 171 -13.72 23.58 -2.65
N THR A 172 -14.70 23.48 -1.77
CA THR A 172 -14.48 23.20 -0.34
C THR A 172 -14.97 21.79 -0.02
N ILE A 173 -14.07 20.93 0.46
CA ILE A 173 -14.40 19.58 0.91
C ILE A 173 -14.85 19.65 2.37
N GLY A 174 -16.14 19.40 2.58
CA GLY A 174 -16.82 19.54 3.88
C GLY A 174 -16.75 18.31 4.80
N THR A 175 -16.29 17.18 4.28
CA THR A 175 -16.44 15.88 4.95
C THR A 175 -15.12 15.15 5.13
N ARG A 176 -14.95 14.50 6.29
CA ARG A 176 -13.79 13.67 6.60
C ARG A 176 -13.65 12.53 5.60
N PHE A 177 -14.70 11.73 5.45
CA PHE A 177 -14.77 10.64 4.49
C PHE A 177 -15.62 11.00 3.28
N LEU A 178 -15.31 10.40 2.13
CA LEU A 178 -16.17 10.47 0.95
C LEU A 178 -17.33 9.49 1.10
N ASP A 179 -18.55 10.00 1.00
CA ASP A 179 -19.79 9.21 1.11
C ASP A 179 -19.84 8.03 0.14
N GLY A 180 -20.53 6.98 0.56
CA GLY A 180 -20.87 5.80 -0.23
C GLY A 180 -20.58 4.48 0.49
N ASN A 181 -20.76 3.39 -0.24
CA ASN A 181 -20.60 2.04 0.29
C ASN A 181 -19.21 1.51 -0.06
N TYR A 182 -18.56 0.90 0.92
CA TYR A 182 -17.23 0.34 0.77
C TYR A 182 -17.18 -1.13 1.22
N GLU A 183 -16.31 -1.91 0.60
CA GLU A 183 -16.02 -3.30 0.96
C GLU A 183 -14.51 -3.53 0.97
N GLY A 184 -14.00 -4.09 2.06
CA GLY A 184 -12.62 -4.57 2.17
C GLY A 184 -12.65 -6.05 2.46
N ARG A 185 -11.87 -6.83 1.73
CA ARG A 185 -11.80 -8.29 1.88
C ARG A 185 -10.35 -8.74 1.94
N MET A 186 -10.03 -9.67 2.82
CA MET A 186 -8.69 -10.26 2.86
C MET A 186 -8.40 -10.97 1.53
N GLU A 187 -7.20 -10.80 0.95
CA GLU A 187 -6.84 -11.36 -0.36
C GLU A 187 -7.00 -12.89 -0.46
N SER A 188 -6.75 -13.59 0.64
CA SER A 188 -6.84 -15.05 0.73
C SER A 188 -7.59 -15.49 1.98
N ALA A 189 -7.97 -16.75 2.09
CA ALA A 189 -8.47 -17.34 3.33
C ALA A 189 -7.33 -17.50 4.36
N ASN A 190 -7.69 -17.55 5.65
CA ASN A 190 -6.76 -17.91 6.71
C ASN A 190 -6.55 -19.43 6.71
N ARG A 191 -5.67 -19.92 7.59
CA ARG A 191 -5.36 -21.37 7.69
C ARG A 191 -6.57 -22.26 7.99
N ASP A 192 -7.62 -21.68 8.55
CA ASP A 192 -8.87 -22.36 8.92
C ASP A 192 -9.92 -22.28 7.79
N GLY A 193 -9.54 -21.75 6.61
CA GLY A 193 -10.39 -21.67 5.43
C GLY A 193 -11.39 -20.51 5.44
N TRP A 194 -11.19 -19.48 6.28
CA TRP A 194 -12.08 -18.32 6.37
C TRP A 194 -11.45 -17.06 5.78
N GLN A 195 -12.18 -16.34 4.94
CA GLN A 195 -11.78 -15.07 4.35
C GLN A 195 -12.60 -13.93 4.95
N GLU A 196 -11.97 -13.12 5.81
CA GLU A 196 -12.62 -12.00 6.48
C GLU A 196 -12.92 -10.84 5.52
N PHE A 197 -14.03 -10.15 5.76
CA PHE A 197 -14.41 -8.95 5.04
C PHE A 197 -15.16 -7.96 5.93
N VAL A 198 -15.05 -6.68 5.59
CA VAL A 198 -15.84 -5.58 6.15
C VAL A 198 -16.60 -4.91 5.02
N THR A 199 -17.91 -4.70 5.18
CA THR A 199 -18.66 -3.72 4.39
C THR A 199 -19.08 -2.57 5.27
N LEU A 200 -19.00 -1.34 4.79
CA LEU A 200 -19.43 -0.16 5.54
C LEU A 200 -20.13 0.86 4.66
N THR A 201 -20.91 1.73 5.30
CA THR A 201 -21.63 2.84 4.67
C THR A 201 -21.14 4.16 5.27
N VAL A 202 -20.81 5.12 4.40
CA VAL A 202 -20.46 6.50 4.78
C VAL A 202 -21.56 7.44 4.30
N GLU A 203 -22.12 8.22 5.22
CA GLU A 203 -23.11 9.26 4.94
C GLU A 203 -22.74 10.54 5.67
N GLY A 204 -22.74 11.68 4.97
CA GLY A 204 -22.37 12.97 5.57
C GLY A 204 -20.94 13.02 6.08
N GLY A 205 -20.04 12.17 5.57
CA GLY A 205 -18.67 12.04 6.04
C GLY A 205 -18.46 11.17 7.27
N GLU A 206 -19.50 10.53 7.79
CA GLU A 206 -19.43 9.66 8.97
C GLU A 206 -19.75 8.21 8.59
N ILE A 207 -19.13 7.25 9.30
CA ILE A 207 -19.43 5.82 9.11
C ILE A 207 -20.71 5.49 9.88
N THR A 208 -21.77 5.11 9.17
CA THR A 208 -23.11 4.88 9.75
C THR A 208 -23.46 3.40 9.91
N GLU A 209 -22.80 2.53 9.15
CA GLU A 209 -23.01 1.08 9.20
C GLU A 209 -21.68 0.36 8.99
N ILE A 210 -21.49 -0.73 9.74
CA ILE A 210 -20.37 -1.67 9.57
C ILE A 210 -20.92 -3.09 9.71
N ILE A 211 -20.63 -3.93 8.72
CA ILE A 211 -20.81 -5.38 8.79
C ILE A 211 -19.43 -6.00 8.73
N TYR A 212 -19.08 -6.78 9.75
CA TYR A 212 -17.84 -7.54 9.80
C TYR A 212 -18.16 -9.03 9.85
N ASN A 213 -17.58 -9.81 8.93
CA ASN A 213 -17.78 -11.25 8.86
C ASN A 213 -16.61 -11.96 8.17
N ALA A 214 -16.70 -13.28 8.02
CA ALA A 214 -15.81 -14.05 7.18
C ALA A 214 -16.59 -15.09 6.37
N SER A 215 -16.22 -15.28 5.10
CA SER A 215 -16.82 -16.29 4.24
C SER A 215 -15.90 -17.50 4.07
N GLY A 216 -16.47 -18.69 3.91
CA GLY A 216 -15.68 -19.90 3.64
C GLY A 216 -14.97 -19.86 2.29
N GLU A 217 -13.74 -20.38 2.23
CA GLU A 217 -12.91 -20.46 1.02
C GLU A 217 -13.55 -21.34 -0.06
N GLU A 218 -14.05 -22.51 0.33
CA GLU A 218 -14.68 -23.47 -0.59
C GLU A 218 -16.12 -23.08 -0.97
N ASP A 219 -16.79 -22.31 -0.12
CA ASP A 219 -18.18 -21.88 -0.28
C ASP A 219 -18.38 -20.49 0.34
N SER A 220 -18.31 -19.47 -0.49
CA SER A 220 -18.41 -18.07 -0.07
C SER A 220 -19.79 -17.68 0.47
N SER A 221 -20.80 -18.56 0.35
CA SER A 221 -22.12 -18.33 0.96
C SER A 221 -22.17 -18.70 2.43
N LYS A 222 -21.22 -19.51 2.92
CA LYS A 222 -21.10 -19.84 4.34
C LYS A 222 -20.42 -18.70 5.08
N LEU A 223 -21.05 -18.24 6.15
CA LEU A 223 -20.53 -17.18 7.01
C LEU A 223 -20.06 -17.76 8.35
N ILE A 224 -18.94 -17.29 8.86
CA ILE A 224 -18.35 -17.75 10.13
C ILE A 224 -19.30 -17.50 11.32
N THR A 225 -20.11 -16.45 11.24
CA THR A 225 -21.14 -16.12 12.24
C THR A 225 -22.35 -17.04 12.19
N GLU A 226 -22.52 -17.82 11.12
CA GLU A 226 -23.62 -18.79 10.95
C GLU A 226 -23.13 -20.23 11.13
N ASP A 227 -21.83 -20.45 11.29
CA ASP A 227 -21.25 -21.77 11.46
C ASP A 227 -21.69 -22.40 12.80
N SER A 228 -22.42 -23.51 12.73
CA SER A 228 -22.99 -24.13 13.93
C SER A 228 -21.95 -24.74 14.87
N GLU A 229 -20.79 -25.16 14.36
CA GLU A 229 -19.76 -25.81 15.17
C GLU A 229 -18.93 -24.77 15.92
N LEU A 230 -18.52 -23.71 15.22
CA LEU A 230 -17.76 -22.60 15.82
C LEU A 230 -18.61 -21.80 16.82
N ASN A 231 -19.93 -21.78 16.65
CA ASN A 231 -20.88 -21.09 17.52
C ASN A 231 -21.61 -22.02 18.50
N ALA A 232 -21.06 -23.22 18.76
CA ALA A 232 -21.65 -24.18 19.70
C ALA A 232 -21.53 -23.75 21.18
N GLN A 233 -20.64 -22.80 21.48
CA GLN A 233 -20.41 -22.24 22.81
C GLN A 233 -20.60 -20.71 22.78
N ALA A 234 -20.80 -20.11 23.95
CA ALA A 234 -20.83 -18.66 24.10
C ALA A 234 -19.48 -18.03 23.74
N ASP A 235 -19.48 -16.75 23.38
CA ASP A 235 -18.32 -16.01 22.93
C ASP A 235 -17.71 -16.60 21.63
N GLY A 236 -18.60 -17.12 20.77
CA GLY A 236 -18.27 -17.60 19.43
C GLY A 236 -18.26 -16.47 18.39
N PRO A 237 -17.88 -16.76 17.13
CA PRO A 237 -17.87 -15.77 16.05
C PRO A 237 -19.15 -14.94 15.91
N ALA A 238 -20.33 -15.56 16.08
CA ALA A 238 -21.63 -14.92 16.05
C ALA A 238 -21.80 -13.82 17.10
N ASP A 239 -21.07 -13.91 18.22
CA ASP A 239 -21.07 -12.91 19.29
C ASP A 239 -19.99 -11.85 19.03
N TYR A 240 -18.74 -12.25 18.79
CA TYR A 240 -17.63 -11.30 18.78
C TYR A 240 -17.46 -10.53 17.46
N TYR A 241 -17.84 -11.07 16.28
CA TYR A 241 -17.74 -10.31 15.01
C TYR A 241 -18.66 -9.08 15.02
N PRO A 242 -19.97 -9.21 15.34
CA PRO A 242 -20.84 -8.05 15.47
C PRO A 242 -20.41 -7.09 16.59
N ALA A 243 -19.92 -7.61 17.72
CA ALA A 243 -19.45 -6.78 18.83
C ALA A 243 -18.24 -5.92 18.45
N ILE A 244 -17.31 -6.44 17.62
CA ILE A 244 -16.17 -5.67 17.10
C ILE A 244 -16.66 -4.53 16.20
N ALA A 245 -17.55 -4.83 15.24
CA ALA A 245 -18.11 -3.82 14.34
C ALA A 245 -18.87 -2.72 15.12
N GLN A 246 -19.71 -3.13 16.07
CA GLN A 246 -20.45 -2.20 16.93
C GLN A 246 -19.50 -1.34 17.79
N GLY A 247 -18.45 -1.95 18.37
CA GLY A 247 -17.45 -1.21 19.13
C GLY A 247 -16.72 -0.16 18.30
N CYS A 248 -16.53 -0.38 17.00
CA CYS A 248 -16.00 0.65 16.10
C CYS A 248 -16.99 1.79 15.87
N LEU A 249 -18.26 1.47 15.61
CA LEU A 249 -19.33 2.46 15.44
C LEU A 249 -19.52 3.32 16.69
N ASP A 250 -19.51 2.71 17.88
CA ASP A 250 -19.63 3.40 19.17
C ASP A 250 -18.48 4.39 19.42
N ASN A 251 -17.33 4.16 18.79
CA ASN A 251 -16.16 5.05 18.80
C ASN A 251 -16.14 6.04 17.61
N GLY A 252 -17.27 6.25 16.93
CA GLY A 252 -17.36 7.17 15.78
C GLY A 252 -16.54 6.70 14.57
N GLY A 253 -16.37 5.39 14.41
CA GLY A 253 -15.55 4.80 13.35
C GLY A 253 -14.05 4.73 13.67
N ASP A 254 -13.63 5.14 14.87
CA ASP A 254 -12.23 5.08 15.30
C ASP A 254 -11.87 3.68 15.81
N PHE A 255 -11.37 2.85 14.89
CA PHE A 255 -10.94 1.48 15.20
C PHE A 255 -9.70 1.43 16.12
N SER A 256 -8.94 2.51 16.29
CA SER A 256 -7.76 2.52 17.18
C SER A 256 -8.12 2.45 18.66
N LYS A 257 -9.37 2.79 19.01
CA LYS A 257 -9.90 2.81 20.38
C LYS A 257 -10.60 1.52 20.79
N MET A 258 -10.68 0.52 19.91
CA MET A 258 -11.41 -0.71 20.21
C MET A 258 -10.66 -1.60 21.18
N THR A 259 -11.42 -2.35 21.96
CA THR A 259 -10.94 -3.47 22.78
C THR A 259 -11.44 -4.78 22.21
N ALA A 260 -10.60 -5.81 22.19
CA ALA A 260 -11.02 -7.13 21.73
C ALA A 260 -12.02 -7.78 22.71
N PRO A 261 -13.15 -8.31 22.21
CA PRO A 261 -14.02 -9.18 23.01
C PRO A 261 -13.30 -10.47 23.42
N THR A 262 -13.88 -11.20 24.39
CA THR A 262 -13.45 -12.56 24.73
C THR A 262 -13.37 -13.42 23.47
N ASN A 263 -12.28 -14.17 23.29
CA ASN A 263 -11.96 -14.98 22.11
C ASN A 263 -11.83 -14.22 20.76
N GLY A 264 -12.18 -12.94 20.71
CA GLY A 264 -12.19 -12.12 19.49
C GLY A 264 -10.85 -11.48 19.12
N GLY A 265 -9.78 -11.70 19.88
CA GLY A 265 -8.51 -10.99 19.71
C GLY A 265 -7.91 -11.06 18.30
N ALA A 266 -7.92 -12.24 17.67
CA ALA A 266 -7.45 -12.39 16.28
C ALA A 266 -8.36 -11.65 15.29
N ALA A 267 -9.68 -11.80 15.44
CA ALA A 267 -10.66 -11.13 14.58
C ALA A 267 -10.61 -9.60 14.73
N THR A 268 -10.37 -9.06 15.93
CA THR A 268 -10.21 -7.61 16.14
C THR A 268 -8.99 -7.06 15.41
N LYS A 269 -7.87 -7.80 15.39
CA LYS A 269 -6.67 -7.40 14.63
C LYS A 269 -6.96 -7.37 13.12
N THR A 270 -7.58 -8.42 12.58
CA THR A 270 -7.95 -8.48 11.16
C THR A 270 -8.93 -7.38 10.79
N PHE A 271 -9.93 -7.10 11.64
CA PHE A 271 -10.86 -5.99 11.45
C PHE A 271 -10.13 -4.64 11.42
N GLY A 272 -9.22 -4.37 12.37
CA GLY A 272 -8.44 -3.13 12.39
C GLY A 272 -7.59 -2.96 11.13
N LYS A 273 -7.09 -4.05 10.55
CA LYS A 273 -6.37 -4.03 9.28
C LYS A 273 -7.26 -3.65 8.10
N LEU A 274 -8.42 -4.30 7.98
CA LEU A 274 -9.43 -3.98 6.96
C LEU A 274 -9.90 -2.53 7.09
N MET A 275 -10.17 -2.07 8.32
CA MET A 275 -10.59 -0.69 8.58
C MET A 275 -9.51 0.34 8.25
N ARG A 276 -8.23 0.05 8.52
CA ARG A 276 -7.13 0.94 8.13
C ARG A 276 -7.09 1.15 6.61
N ALA A 277 -7.18 0.06 5.85
CA ALA A 277 -7.18 0.12 4.39
C ALA A 277 -8.43 0.84 3.85
N LEU A 278 -9.61 0.53 4.39
CA LEU A 278 -10.86 1.21 4.02
C LEU A 278 -10.83 2.70 4.36
N THR A 279 -10.26 3.08 5.51
CA THR A 279 -10.12 4.49 5.92
C THR A 279 -9.26 5.27 4.93
N ALA A 280 -8.18 4.67 4.42
CA ALA A 280 -7.37 5.27 3.35
C ALA A 280 -8.19 5.51 2.07
N GLN A 281 -9.01 4.53 1.65
CA GLN A 281 -9.88 4.68 0.47
C GLN A 281 -10.96 5.73 0.68
N MET A 282 -11.62 5.74 1.84
CA MET A 282 -12.65 6.73 2.18
C MET A 282 -12.09 8.15 2.27
N THR A 283 -10.88 8.31 2.80
CA THR A 283 -10.23 9.62 2.96
C THR A 283 -9.72 10.15 1.63
N SER A 284 -9.12 9.30 0.80
CA SER A 284 -8.60 9.68 -0.52
C SER A 284 -9.67 9.77 -1.60
N GLY A 285 -10.85 9.16 -1.38
CA GLY A 285 -11.87 8.98 -2.41
C GLY A 285 -11.50 7.92 -3.45
N GLY A 286 -10.82 6.85 -3.01
CA GLY A 286 -10.32 5.78 -3.86
C GLY A 286 -11.34 4.68 -4.14
N GLU A 287 -10.84 3.45 -4.26
CA GLU A 287 -11.64 2.29 -4.63
C GLU A 287 -12.71 1.97 -3.58
N ARG A 288 -13.91 1.60 -4.05
CA ARG A 288 -15.02 1.19 -3.18
C ARG A 288 -14.95 -0.27 -2.78
N LYS A 289 -14.17 -1.08 -3.48
CA LYS A 289 -13.98 -2.50 -3.17
C LYS A 289 -12.50 -2.81 -3.27
N ILE A 290 -11.89 -3.19 -2.16
CA ILE A 290 -10.45 -3.48 -2.10
C ILE A 290 -10.18 -4.89 -1.59
N ALA A 291 -9.14 -5.50 -2.15
CA ALA A 291 -8.49 -6.64 -1.55
C ALA A 291 -7.40 -6.14 -0.59
N VAL A 292 -7.27 -6.77 0.58
CA VAL A 292 -6.33 -6.38 1.63
C VAL A 292 -5.42 -7.56 1.92
N SER A 293 -4.11 -7.35 1.75
CA SER A 293 -3.11 -8.38 2.01
C SER A 293 -3.25 -8.97 3.42
N ARG A 294 -2.91 -10.26 3.58
CA ARG A 294 -2.78 -10.89 4.91
C ARG A 294 -1.51 -10.52 5.65
N LEU A 295 -0.49 -10.05 4.94
CA LEU A 295 0.82 -9.75 5.50
C LEU A 295 0.77 -8.45 6.30
N ALA A 296 1.05 -8.51 7.60
CA ALA A 296 1.15 -7.34 8.46
C ALA A 296 2.39 -6.52 8.10
N ASP A 297 2.29 -5.22 8.30
CA ASP A 297 3.41 -4.32 8.09
C ASP A 297 4.46 -4.52 9.18
N GLY A 298 5.73 -4.41 8.80
CA GLY A 298 6.84 -4.60 9.73
C GLY A 298 8.15 -4.97 9.05
N LEU A 299 9.17 -5.16 9.87
CA LEU A 299 10.49 -5.65 9.47
C LEU A 299 10.69 -7.05 10.06
N TYR A 300 10.75 -8.07 9.21
CA TYR A 300 10.75 -9.47 9.62
C TYR A 300 12.07 -10.13 9.26
N THR A 301 12.65 -10.86 10.20
CA THR A 301 13.93 -11.57 9.98
C THR A 301 13.74 -13.07 10.05
N ALA A 302 14.30 -13.81 9.09
CA ALA A 302 14.48 -15.26 9.17
C ALA A 302 15.94 -15.61 8.93
N ARG A 303 16.44 -16.63 9.63
CA ARG A 303 17.80 -17.15 9.47
C ARG A 303 17.82 -18.66 9.64
N PHE A 304 18.84 -19.31 9.10
CA PHE A 304 19.01 -20.74 9.36
C PHE A 304 19.41 -21.03 10.81
N ALA A 305 18.87 -22.12 11.36
CA ALA A 305 19.20 -22.57 12.71
C ALA A 305 20.70 -22.91 12.85
N ASP A 306 21.28 -23.52 11.82
CA ASP A 306 22.66 -24.02 11.81
C ASP A 306 23.54 -23.36 10.74
N PHE A 307 24.84 -23.33 11.01
CA PHE A 307 25.85 -22.96 10.02
C PHE A 307 25.93 -24.05 8.94
N ASP A 308 26.18 -23.64 7.69
CA ASP A 308 26.49 -24.56 6.60
C ASP A 308 27.91 -25.14 6.76
N GLU A 309 28.27 -26.08 5.88
CA GLU A 309 29.58 -26.74 5.89
C GLU A 309 30.77 -25.77 5.73
N ASN A 310 30.51 -24.56 5.23
CA ASN A 310 31.50 -23.50 5.06
C ASN A 310 31.55 -22.54 6.25
N GLY A 311 30.79 -22.81 7.32
CA GLY A 311 30.74 -22.01 8.54
C GLY A 311 29.93 -20.73 8.40
N TRP A 312 28.88 -20.73 7.58
CA TRP A 312 28.03 -19.56 7.34
C TRP A 312 26.55 -19.84 7.56
N LYS A 313 25.84 -18.83 8.06
CA LYS A 313 24.42 -18.90 8.37
C LYS A 313 23.67 -17.78 7.64
N GLU A 314 22.98 -18.15 6.57
CA GLU A 314 22.21 -17.19 5.76
C GLU A 314 20.97 -16.69 6.52
N TYR A 315 20.64 -15.42 6.28
CA TYR A 315 19.46 -14.75 6.80
C TYR A 315 18.87 -13.79 5.76
N VAL A 316 17.58 -13.51 5.91
CA VAL A 316 16.86 -12.50 5.13
C VAL A 316 16.10 -11.57 6.09
N VAL A 317 16.07 -10.29 5.74
CA VAL A 317 15.24 -9.27 6.37
C VAL A 317 14.26 -8.76 5.31
N LEU A 318 12.96 -8.91 5.59
CA LEU A 318 11.88 -8.43 4.73
C LEU A 318 11.22 -7.21 5.36
N LYS A 319 11.03 -6.16 4.57
CA LYS A 319 10.20 -5.02 4.93
C LYS A 319 8.85 -5.14 4.23
N ILE A 320 7.78 -5.21 5.01
CA ILE A 320 6.40 -5.26 4.53
C ILE A 320 5.73 -3.93 4.87
N LYS A 321 5.15 -3.28 3.86
CA LYS A 321 4.40 -2.04 4.03
C LYS A 321 3.22 -2.04 3.06
N ASN A 322 2.00 -1.88 3.57
CA ASN A 322 0.77 -1.89 2.77
C ASN A 322 0.66 -3.13 1.87
N GLY A 323 1.10 -4.30 2.35
CA GLY A 323 1.11 -5.56 1.58
C GLY A 323 2.23 -5.69 0.53
N LYS A 324 3.00 -4.63 0.25
CA LYS A 324 4.21 -4.70 -0.59
C LYS A 324 5.36 -5.28 0.24
N VAL A 325 6.04 -6.30 -0.28
CA VAL A 325 7.15 -6.97 0.39
C VAL A 325 8.45 -6.67 -0.34
N THR A 326 9.38 -6.04 0.36
CA THR A 326 10.70 -5.67 -0.15
C THR A 326 11.78 -6.39 0.63
N VAL A 327 12.87 -6.76 -0.04
CA VAL A 327 14.05 -7.33 0.63
C VAL A 327 14.88 -6.17 1.16
N ASP A 328 14.94 -6.04 2.48
CA ASP A 328 15.79 -5.05 3.14
C ASP A 328 17.24 -5.54 3.17
N GLU A 329 17.44 -6.82 3.49
CA GLU A 329 18.76 -7.45 3.52
C GLU A 329 18.68 -8.95 3.20
N PHE A 330 19.68 -9.47 2.48
CA PHE A 330 19.91 -10.91 2.35
C PHE A 330 21.42 -11.17 2.37
N ASP A 331 21.90 -11.81 3.43
CA ASP A 331 23.34 -12.05 3.67
C ASP A 331 23.54 -13.31 4.54
N ALA A 332 24.77 -13.55 5.01
CA ALA A 332 25.09 -14.58 5.98
C ALA A 332 26.08 -14.10 7.06
N ILE A 333 25.90 -14.62 8.27
CA ILE A 333 26.84 -14.45 9.39
C ILE A 333 27.82 -15.62 9.48
N SER A 334 29.05 -15.37 9.94
CA SER A 334 30.10 -16.40 10.04
C SER A 334 30.18 -17.03 11.42
N GLU A 335 30.39 -18.35 11.48
CA GLU A 335 30.67 -19.08 12.73
C GLU A 335 31.93 -18.58 13.45
N LYS A 336 32.89 -18.04 12.69
CA LYS A 336 34.16 -17.56 13.22
C LYS A 336 34.08 -16.16 13.82
N ASP A 337 33.16 -15.35 13.31
CA ASP A 337 32.95 -13.96 13.67
C ASP A 337 31.53 -13.53 13.27
N ASP A 338 30.63 -13.39 14.23
CA ASP A 338 29.24 -13.01 14.00
C ASP A 338 29.09 -11.58 13.43
N ALA A 339 30.13 -10.75 13.51
CA ALA A 339 30.16 -9.43 12.85
C ALA A 339 30.58 -9.52 11.38
N ALA A 340 31.22 -10.62 10.97
CA ALA A 340 31.56 -10.84 9.57
C ALA A 340 30.30 -11.09 8.74
N ARG A 341 30.32 -10.57 7.52
CA ARG A 341 29.25 -10.70 6.54
C ARG A 341 29.79 -11.34 5.27
N ARG A 342 29.02 -12.25 4.68
CA ARG A 342 29.41 -12.94 3.45
C ARG A 342 29.52 -11.96 2.29
N SER A 343 28.69 -10.93 2.26
CA SER A 343 28.80 -9.81 1.31
C SER A 343 30.13 -9.04 1.38
N ALA A 344 30.77 -9.01 2.55
CA ALA A 344 32.06 -8.34 2.75
C ALA A 344 33.28 -9.25 2.48
N ASP A 345 33.09 -10.54 2.23
CA ASP A 345 34.19 -11.46 1.91
C ASP A 345 34.61 -11.32 0.44
N THR A 346 35.62 -10.48 0.20
CA THR A 346 36.15 -10.23 -1.15
C THR A 346 36.81 -11.47 -1.75
N ALA A 347 37.44 -12.33 -0.93
CA ALA A 347 38.11 -13.53 -1.41
C ALA A 347 37.11 -14.62 -1.84
N LEU A 348 35.96 -14.72 -1.17
CA LEU A 348 34.83 -15.51 -1.65
C LEU A 348 34.28 -14.92 -2.94
N SER A 349 34.02 -13.62 -2.99
CA SER A 349 33.48 -12.96 -4.19
C SER A 349 34.35 -13.14 -5.43
N ASP A 350 35.68 -13.05 -5.29
CA ASP A 350 36.62 -13.29 -6.40
C ASP A 350 36.56 -14.74 -6.88
N ARG A 351 36.52 -15.72 -5.96
CA ARG A 351 36.38 -17.14 -6.31
C ARG A 351 35.05 -17.45 -6.99
N MET A 352 33.95 -16.86 -6.50
CA MET A 352 32.64 -16.99 -7.14
C MET A 352 32.67 -16.41 -8.56
N ARG A 353 33.23 -15.22 -8.73
CA ARG A 353 33.31 -14.57 -10.05
C ARG A 353 34.15 -15.38 -11.03
N GLU A 354 35.24 -15.99 -10.58
CA GLU A 354 36.04 -16.89 -11.43
C GLU A 354 35.26 -18.16 -11.83
N ALA A 355 34.50 -18.75 -10.90
CA ALA A 355 33.79 -19.99 -11.14
C ALA A 355 32.48 -19.85 -11.94
N THR A 356 31.74 -18.75 -11.73
CA THR A 356 30.36 -18.59 -12.25
C THR A 356 30.17 -17.33 -13.10
N GLY A 357 31.13 -16.42 -13.09
CA GLY A 357 31.02 -15.09 -13.71
C GLY A 357 30.33 -14.03 -12.83
N LEU A 358 29.85 -14.40 -11.63
CA LEU A 358 29.14 -13.51 -10.70
C LEU A 358 29.89 -13.38 -9.38
N SER A 359 30.00 -12.17 -8.84
CA SER A 359 30.34 -12.02 -7.40
C SER A 359 29.14 -12.39 -6.53
N TYR A 360 29.35 -12.49 -5.21
CA TYR A 360 28.24 -12.68 -4.27
C TYR A 360 27.21 -11.54 -4.36
N SER A 361 27.67 -10.29 -4.43
CA SER A 361 26.80 -9.11 -4.59
C SER A 361 26.00 -9.12 -5.89
N ASP A 362 26.60 -9.58 -7.00
CA ASP A 362 25.90 -9.70 -8.29
C ASP A 362 24.77 -10.75 -8.18
N ALA A 363 25.06 -11.88 -7.52
CA ALA A 363 24.09 -12.94 -7.31
C ALA A 363 22.92 -12.52 -6.42
N VAL A 364 23.19 -11.84 -5.29
CA VAL A 364 22.15 -11.30 -4.41
C VAL A 364 21.30 -10.25 -5.14
N SER A 365 21.92 -9.33 -5.88
CA SER A 365 21.18 -8.32 -6.65
C SER A 365 20.29 -8.95 -7.71
N ALA A 366 20.78 -9.98 -8.41
CA ALA A 366 19.97 -10.71 -9.38
C ALA A 366 18.79 -11.44 -8.71
N LEU A 367 18.99 -11.97 -7.51
CA LEU A 367 17.95 -12.68 -6.76
C LEU A 367 16.87 -11.73 -6.22
N VAL A 368 17.25 -10.54 -5.72
CA VAL A 368 16.29 -9.49 -5.33
C VAL A 368 15.48 -9.01 -6.53
N ASN A 369 16.12 -8.81 -7.70
CA ASN A 369 15.41 -8.50 -8.94
C ASN A 369 14.44 -9.61 -9.36
N ASN A 370 14.78 -10.89 -9.13
CA ASN A 370 13.86 -12.00 -9.39
C ASN A 370 12.70 -12.03 -8.39
N TRP A 371 12.93 -11.66 -7.13
CA TRP A 371 11.88 -11.47 -6.13
C TRP A 371 10.88 -10.38 -6.52
N GLU A 372 11.38 -9.21 -6.93
CA GLU A 372 10.53 -8.07 -7.34
C GLU A 372 9.61 -8.43 -8.52
N LYS A 373 10.11 -9.22 -9.47
CA LYS A 373 9.31 -9.72 -10.62
C LYS A 373 8.31 -10.81 -10.24
N ALA A 374 8.50 -11.46 -9.10
CA ALA A 374 7.66 -12.54 -8.64
C ALA A 374 6.43 -12.06 -7.85
N GLU A 375 6.26 -10.74 -7.67
CA GLU A 375 5.04 -10.11 -7.10
C GLU A 375 4.59 -10.75 -5.78
N ASN A 376 5.51 -10.83 -4.81
CA ASN A 376 5.33 -11.47 -3.50
C ASN A 376 5.09 -13.00 -3.52
N ASP A 377 5.12 -13.67 -4.67
CA ASP A 377 4.98 -15.13 -4.77
C ASP A 377 6.35 -15.81 -4.82
N VAL A 378 6.76 -16.37 -3.67
CA VAL A 378 8.02 -17.09 -3.53
C VAL A 378 8.18 -18.26 -4.50
N THR A 379 7.07 -18.83 -4.99
CA THR A 379 7.08 -19.95 -5.95
C THR A 379 7.40 -19.52 -7.37
N GLN A 380 7.23 -18.23 -7.69
CA GLN A 380 7.56 -17.63 -9.00
C GLN A 380 8.98 -17.07 -9.05
N VAL A 381 9.72 -17.08 -7.94
CA VAL A 381 11.10 -16.59 -7.92
C VAL A 381 11.98 -17.52 -8.74
N ASP A 382 12.64 -17.00 -9.76
CA ASP A 382 13.61 -17.77 -10.54
C ASP A 382 14.93 -17.94 -9.78
N ASN A 383 15.58 -19.10 -9.97
CA ASN A 383 16.94 -19.31 -9.45
C ASN A 383 17.96 -18.51 -10.27
N VAL A 384 18.95 -17.94 -9.59
CA VAL A 384 20.08 -17.27 -10.23
C VAL A 384 21.11 -18.33 -10.63
N ALA A 385 21.43 -18.40 -11.93
CA ALA A 385 22.44 -19.31 -12.44
C ALA A 385 23.81 -19.03 -11.79
N GLY A 386 24.47 -20.07 -11.26
CA GLY A 386 25.71 -19.92 -10.48
C GLY A 386 25.50 -19.62 -8.99
N ALA A 387 24.26 -19.41 -8.54
CA ALA A 387 23.90 -19.18 -7.13
C ALA A 387 22.65 -19.97 -6.73
N THR A 388 22.50 -21.20 -7.25
CA THR A 388 21.32 -22.05 -7.03
C THR A 388 21.06 -22.35 -5.55
N VAL A 389 22.12 -22.64 -4.76
CA VAL A 389 21.99 -22.93 -3.32
C VAL A 389 21.44 -21.70 -2.59
N SER A 390 22.05 -20.52 -2.76
CA SER A 390 21.55 -19.29 -2.15
C SER A 390 20.16 -18.89 -2.65
N SER A 391 19.82 -19.19 -3.91
CA SER A 391 18.46 -18.98 -4.44
C SER A 391 17.42 -19.84 -3.71
N ASN A 392 17.73 -21.11 -3.47
CA ASN A 392 16.85 -22.01 -2.71
C ASN A 392 16.76 -21.60 -1.24
N SER A 393 17.89 -21.22 -0.63
CA SER A 393 17.94 -20.69 0.73
C SER A 393 17.05 -19.47 0.92
N PHE A 394 17.16 -18.49 0.02
CA PHE A 394 16.33 -17.30 0.02
C PHE A 394 14.83 -17.65 -0.03
N LYS A 395 14.41 -18.49 -0.99
CA LYS A 395 13.01 -18.89 -1.12
C LYS A 395 12.48 -19.58 0.14
N LEU A 396 13.31 -20.42 0.78
CA LEU A 396 12.92 -21.10 2.01
C LEU A 396 12.72 -20.11 3.17
N LEU A 397 13.69 -19.20 3.39
CA LEU A 397 13.62 -18.21 4.45
C LEU A 397 12.46 -17.21 4.23
N VAL A 398 12.31 -16.69 3.01
CA VAL A 398 11.21 -15.79 2.63
C VAL A 398 9.86 -16.49 2.75
N GLY A 399 9.73 -17.70 2.22
CA GLY A 399 8.49 -18.48 2.32
C GLY A 399 8.08 -18.71 3.77
N GLN A 400 9.05 -18.98 4.66
CA GLN A 400 8.77 -19.15 6.09
C GLN A 400 8.27 -17.85 6.73
N LEU A 401 8.89 -16.71 6.45
CA LEU A 401 8.43 -15.40 6.95
C LEU A 401 6.99 -15.12 6.53
N LEU A 402 6.70 -15.29 5.23
CA LEU A 402 5.39 -14.99 4.65
C LEU A 402 4.29 -15.95 5.08
N ALA A 403 4.62 -17.19 5.46
CA ALA A 403 3.67 -18.16 5.97
C ALA A 403 3.42 -18.04 7.49
N THR A 404 4.24 -17.30 8.23
CA THR A 404 4.18 -17.26 9.71
C THR A 404 4.25 -15.84 10.27
N ALA A 405 5.44 -15.34 10.63
CA ALA A 405 5.60 -14.07 11.35
C ALA A 405 4.94 -12.88 10.66
N ALA A 406 5.00 -12.82 9.33
CA ALA A 406 4.36 -11.74 8.56
C ALA A 406 2.83 -11.80 8.65
N VAL A 407 2.22 -12.99 8.71
CA VAL A 407 0.76 -13.13 8.88
C VAL A 407 0.35 -12.81 10.32
N GLU A 408 1.17 -13.21 11.29
CA GLU A 408 0.90 -13.01 12.72
C GLU A 408 1.23 -11.59 13.22
N GLY A 409 2.02 -10.84 12.45
CA GLY A 409 2.56 -9.54 12.85
C GLY A 409 3.68 -9.63 13.89
N ASN A 410 4.35 -10.78 14.02
CA ASN A 410 5.41 -10.99 15.01
C ASN A 410 6.79 -10.59 14.44
N ALA A 411 7.07 -9.29 14.39
CA ALA A 411 8.30 -8.75 13.83
C ALA A 411 9.51 -8.80 14.79
N GLU A 412 9.27 -8.93 16.10
CA GLU A 412 10.32 -8.77 17.12
C GLU A 412 11.28 -9.95 17.22
N VAL A 413 10.83 -11.16 16.88
CA VAL A 413 11.59 -12.39 17.07
C VAL A 413 12.00 -12.96 15.72
N PRO A 414 13.31 -13.04 15.41
CA PRO A 414 13.78 -13.71 14.21
C PRO A 414 13.33 -15.18 14.18
N ILE A 415 12.86 -15.65 13.02
CA ILE A 415 12.52 -17.06 12.84
C ILE A 415 13.78 -17.87 12.54
N GLU A 416 13.98 -18.96 13.28
CA GLU A 416 14.99 -19.97 12.97
C GLU A 416 14.38 -21.01 12.01
N VAL A 417 15.06 -21.25 10.90
CA VAL A 417 14.61 -22.17 9.85
C VAL A 417 15.59 -23.33 9.75
N GLU A 418 15.09 -24.57 9.71
CA GLU A 418 15.94 -25.73 9.46
C GLU A 418 16.36 -25.76 7.99
N ARG A 419 17.65 -26.04 7.73
CA ARG A 419 18.10 -26.29 6.36
C ARG A 419 17.49 -27.60 5.87
N LEU A 420 17.00 -27.62 4.64
CA LEU A 420 16.71 -28.88 3.98
C LEU A 420 18.05 -29.62 3.80
N PRO A 421 18.12 -30.93 4.10
CA PRO A 421 19.31 -31.70 3.78
C PRO A 421 19.57 -31.59 2.27
N GLU A 422 20.80 -31.24 1.87
CA GLU A 422 21.22 -31.47 0.49
C GLU A 422 21.02 -32.95 0.23
N ASP A 423 20.15 -33.30 -0.72
CA ASP A 423 19.70 -34.67 -0.93
C ASP A 423 20.88 -35.65 -0.84
N ALA A 424 20.73 -36.64 0.05
CA ALA A 424 21.46 -37.88 -0.07
C ALA A 424 21.13 -38.43 -1.46
N GLU A 425 22.06 -38.27 -2.40
CA GLU A 425 21.96 -38.82 -3.75
C GLU A 425 21.49 -40.29 -3.68
N GLU A 426 20.29 -40.59 -4.21
CA GLU A 426 19.88 -41.97 -4.54
C GLU A 426 20.46 -42.42 -5.88
#